data_AF-Q3B6N4-F1
#
_entry.id   AF-Q3B6N4-F1
#
_cell.length_a   1.000
_cell.length_b   1.000
_cell.length_c   1.000
_cell.angle_alpha   90.00
_cell.angle_beta   90.00
_cell.angle_gamma   90.00
#
_symmetry.space_group_name_H-M   'P 1'
#
loop_
_entity.id
_entity.type
_entity.pdbx_description
1 polymer ?
#
loop_
_entity_poly.entity_id
_entity_poly.type
_entity_poly.pdbx_seq_one_letter_code
_entity_poly.pdbx_strand_id
1 'polypeptide(L)'
;MFGKLRYPTVKAFADAMQMSASNLQLYMSDRRRPGAPILTRLEAIGCNSSWILTGKGDIIKVGIDSFSRSCRAGMIVKESVSSDLLRIEARGELMTPDSIMEGDALLIDTAGLPEKGDYILKGNNKRRIIKRWELGDKPAGVVIQLIRGPAGLRRM
;
A
#
# COMPACT_ATOMS: atom_id res chain seq x y z
N MET A 1 -4.70 20.63 2.35
CA MET A 1 -4.13 20.83 1.00
C MET A 1 -3.16 19.69 0.70
N PHE A 2 -3.40 18.89 -0.34
CA PHE A 2 -2.64 17.66 -0.67
C PHE A 2 -1.12 17.87 -0.78
N GLY A 3 -0.69 18.93 -1.48
CA GLY A 3 0.74 19.20 -1.72
C GLY A 3 1.56 19.35 -0.43
N LYS A 4 0.99 19.99 0.61
CA LYS A 4 1.65 20.16 1.92
C LYS A 4 1.76 18.86 2.72
N LEU A 5 0.85 17.91 2.47
CA LEU A 5 0.85 16.61 3.16
C LEU A 5 1.88 15.65 2.57
N ARG A 6 2.07 15.70 1.25
CA ARG A 6 2.89 14.73 0.52
C ARG A 6 4.31 15.21 0.21
N TYR A 7 4.52 16.52 0.09
CA TYR A 7 5.80 17.09 -0.32
C TYR A 7 6.30 18.13 0.69
N PRO A 8 7.60 18.11 1.03
CA PRO A 8 8.18 19.05 1.99
C PRO A 8 8.30 20.48 1.42
N THR A 9 8.42 20.62 0.10
CA THR A 9 8.57 21.91 -0.57
C THR A 9 7.66 22.03 -1.79
N VAL A 10 7.26 23.26 -2.12
CA VAL A 10 6.45 23.55 -3.32
C VAL A 10 7.20 23.16 -4.60
N LYS A 11 8.53 23.26 -4.60
CA LYS A 11 9.38 22.84 -5.71
C LYS A 11 9.29 21.34 -5.96
N ALA A 12 9.41 20.52 -4.92
CA ALA A 12 9.27 19.07 -5.04
C ALA A 12 7.87 18.64 -5.54
N PHE A 13 6.84 19.37 -5.14
CA PHE A 13 5.48 19.15 -5.65
C PHE A 13 5.34 19.54 -7.13
N ALA A 14 5.93 20.67 -7.54
CA ALA A 14 5.95 21.12 -8.92
C ALA A 14 6.71 20.13 -9.83
N ASP A 15 7.86 19.62 -9.36
CA ASP A 15 8.66 18.60 -10.04
C ASP A 15 7.85 17.31 -10.23
N ALA A 16 7.14 16.85 -9.20
CA ALA A 16 6.27 15.67 -9.28
C ALA A 16 5.09 15.87 -10.26
N MET A 17 4.58 17.10 -10.36
CA MET A 17 3.51 17.50 -11.28
C MET A 17 4.02 17.78 -12.71
N GLN A 18 5.33 17.66 -12.95
CA GLN A 18 6.01 18.01 -14.20
C GLN A 18 5.60 19.40 -14.70
N MET A 19 5.64 20.40 -13.82
CA MET A 19 5.33 21.79 -14.15
C MET A 19 6.18 22.78 -13.35
N SER A 20 6.24 24.04 -13.78
CA SER A 20 6.96 25.07 -13.04
C SER A 20 6.23 25.45 -11.75
N ALA A 21 7.00 25.79 -10.71
CA ALA A 21 6.46 26.24 -9.42
C ALA A 21 5.55 27.48 -9.57
N SER A 22 5.90 28.40 -10.47
CA SER A 22 5.09 29.58 -10.77
C SER A 22 3.72 29.21 -11.36
N ASN A 23 3.67 28.22 -12.25
CA ASN A 23 2.40 27.76 -12.83
C ASN A 23 1.55 27.01 -11.79
N LEU A 24 2.20 26.25 -10.90
CA LEU A 24 1.53 25.59 -9.78
C LEU A 24 0.91 26.61 -8.79
N GLN A 25 1.62 27.69 -8.48
CA GLN A 25 1.13 28.75 -7.61
C GLN A 25 -0.16 29.41 -8.12
N LEU A 26 -0.36 29.49 -9.44
CA LEU A 26 -1.60 30.03 -10.02
C LEU A 26 -2.84 29.19 -9.64
N TYR A 27 -2.67 27.87 -9.53
CA TYR A 27 -3.73 26.97 -9.07
C TYR A 27 -3.89 27.03 -7.55
N MET A 28 -2.80 27.19 -6.79
CA MET A 28 -2.88 27.34 -5.33
C MET A 28 -3.51 28.66 -4.89
N SER A 29 -3.43 29.69 -5.73
CA SER A 29 -3.95 31.04 -5.46
C SER A 29 -5.34 31.27 -6.07
N ASP A 30 -6.03 30.20 -6.49
CA ASP A 30 -7.35 30.22 -7.17
C ASP A 30 -7.42 31.09 -8.45
N ARG A 31 -6.28 31.52 -8.99
CA ARG A 31 -6.23 32.31 -10.23
C ARG A 31 -6.48 31.48 -11.48
N ARG A 32 -6.42 30.15 -11.36
CA ARG A 32 -6.65 29.22 -12.47
C ARG A 32 -7.37 27.97 -11.98
N ARG A 33 -8.42 27.56 -12.70
CA ARG A 33 -9.10 26.28 -12.44
C ARG A 33 -8.32 25.12 -13.08
N PRO A 34 -8.08 24.02 -12.36
CA PRO A 34 -7.43 22.84 -12.92
C PRO A 34 -8.34 22.21 -13.98
N GLY A 35 -7.84 22.08 -15.20
CA GLY A 35 -8.50 21.31 -16.26
C GLY A 35 -8.20 19.81 -16.16
N ALA A 36 -8.84 19.03 -17.04
CA ALA A 36 -8.61 17.58 -17.17
C ALA A 36 -7.13 17.14 -17.13
N PRO A 37 -6.17 17.77 -17.85
CA PRO A 37 -4.78 17.32 -17.83
C PRO A 37 -4.08 17.50 -16.47
N ILE A 38 -4.51 18.48 -15.66
CA ILE A 38 -3.96 18.69 -14.32
C ILE A 38 -4.55 17.68 -13.35
N LEU A 39 -5.84 17.35 -13.49
CA LEU A 39 -6.50 16.33 -12.69
C LEU A 39 -5.87 14.94 -12.92
N THR A 40 -5.57 14.58 -14.17
CA THR A 40 -4.89 13.32 -14.48
C THR A 40 -3.49 13.26 -13.85
N ARG A 41 -2.74 14.37 -13.84
CA ARG A 41 -1.43 14.43 -13.19
C ARG A 41 -1.54 14.34 -11.67
N LEU A 42 -2.53 15.00 -11.08
CA LEU A 42 -2.83 14.90 -9.65
C LEU A 42 -3.21 13.47 -9.26
N GLU A 43 -3.97 12.77 -10.10
CA GLU A 43 -4.28 11.36 -9.90
C GLU A 43 -3.04 10.47 -10.02
N ALA A 44 -2.15 10.75 -10.99
CA ALA A 44 -0.90 10.00 -11.18
C ALA A 44 0.06 10.09 -9.97
N ILE A 45 0.05 11.21 -9.24
CA ILE A 45 0.82 11.37 -7.99
C ILE A 45 0.09 10.84 -6.74
N GLY A 46 -1.10 10.25 -6.92
CA GLY A 46 -1.88 9.60 -5.86
C GLY A 46 -2.89 10.51 -5.14
N CYS A 47 -3.28 11.64 -5.74
CA CYS A 47 -4.37 12.46 -5.23
C CYS A 47 -5.71 11.89 -5.69
N ASN A 48 -6.70 11.88 -4.79
CA ASN A 48 -8.04 11.41 -5.12
C ASN A 48 -8.79 12.46 -5.96
N SER A 49 -9.16 12.10 -7.20
CA SER A 49 -9.92 12.95 -8.10
C SER A 49 -11.31 13.28 -7.55
N SER A 50 -11.96 12.37 -6.82
CA SER A 50 -13.23 12.62 -6.14
C SER A 50 -13.10 13.71 -5.08
N TRP A 51 -12.01 13.71 -4.31
CA TRP A 51 -11.75 14.75 -3.32
C TRP A 51 -11.50 16.12 -3.97
N ILE A 52 -10.74 16.18 -5.07
CA ILE A 52 -10.46 17.44 -5.78
C ILE A 52 -11.75 18.07 -6.33
N LEU A 53 -12.65 17.24 -6.88
CA LEU A 53 -13.84 17.73 -7.56
C LEU A 53 -15.02 18.03 -6.63
N THR A 54 -15.18 17.23 -5.57
CA THR A 54 -16.35 17.31 -4.69
C THR A 54 -16.05 17.83 -3.29
N GLY A 55 -14.77 17.90 -2.90
CA GLY A 55 -14.34 18.22 -1.54
C GLY A 55 -14.69 17.14 -0.50
N LYS A 56 -15.25 16.01 -0.92
CA LYS A 56 -15.69 14.90 -0.06
C LYS A 56 -14.80 13.67 -0.26
N GLY A 57 -14.52 12.96 0.84
CA GLY A 57 -13.70 11.74 0.86
C GLY A 57 -12.22 11.98 1.19
N ASP A 58 -11.42 10.92 1.12
CA ASP A 58 -10.00 10.97 1.44
C ASP A 58 -9.18 11.67 0.36
N ILE A 59 -8.23 12.51 0.80
CA ILE A 59 -7.35 13.31 -0.06
C ILE A 59 -6.39 12.41 -0.85
N ILE A 60 -5.95 11.32 -0.23
CA ILE A 60 -4.96 10.40 -0.77
C ILE A 60 -5.72 9.22 -1.36
N LYS A 61 -5.53 8.97 -2.66
CA LYS A 61 -6.00 7.74 -3.29
C LYS A 61 -5.08 6.63 -2.79
N VAL A 62 -5.56 5.80 -1.87
CA VAL A 62 -4.87 4.57 -1.45
C VAL A 62 -4.96 3.58 -2.60
N GLY A 63 -4.22 3.87 -3.67
CA GLY A 63 -4.01 2.95 -4.78
C GLY A 63 -3.06 1.86 -4.30
N ILE A 64 -3.55 0.64 -4.29
CA ILE A 64 -2.83 -0.58 -3.90
C ILE A 64 -1.56 -0.85 -4.77
N ASP A 65 -1.27 -0.01 -5.77
CA ASP A 65 -0.47 -0.38 -6.95
C ASP A 65 0.81 0.44 -7.23
N SER A 66 1.24 1.38 -6.37
CA SER A 66 2.43 2.22 -6.64
C SER A 66 3.60 1.97 -5.67
N PHE A 67 4.02 0.71 -5.52
CA PHE A 67 5.24 0.35 -4.77
C PHE A 67 6.30 -0.39 -5.61
N SER A 68 6.23 -0.35 -6.94
CA SER A 68 7.31 -0.92 -7.76
C SER A 68 8.37 0.13 -8.14
N ARG A 69 9.63 -0.29 -8.02
CA ARG A 69 10.89 0.34 -8.47
C ARG A 69 11.59 1.30 -7.50
N SER A 70 12.00 0.80 -6.34
CA SER A 70 13.40 0.93 -5.90
C SER A 70 13.60 0.20 -4.56
N CYS A 71 13.81 -1.13 -4.60
CA CYS A 71 14.47 -1.84 -3.51
C CYS A 71 15.36 -2.92 -4.11
N ARG A 72 16.65 -2.60 -4.25
CA ARG A 72 17.70 -3.60 -4.38
C ARG A 72 17.70 -4.47 -3.13
N ALA A 73 17.92 -5.76 -3.35
CA ALA A 73 18.30 -6.82 -2.40
C ALA A 73 18.31 -6.43 -0.91
N GLY A 74 17.39 -7.00 -0.15
CA GLY A 74 17.39 -6.95 1.31
C GLY A 74 16.09 -6.39 1.89
N MET A 75 15.15 -7.29 2.14
CA MET A 75 14.32 -7.35 3.36
C MET A 75 13.64 -6.08 3.91
N ILE A 76 12.34 -6.24 4.18
CA ILE A 76 11.48 -5.56 5.20
C ILE A 76 10.45 -4.53 4.69
N VAL A 77 9.18 -5.02 4.70
CA VAL A 77 7.94 -4.47 5.27
C VAL A 77 7.66 -2.98 5.06
N LYS A 78 6.60 -2.68 4.30
CA LYS A 78 5.89 -1.41 4.42
C LYS A 78 4.60 -1.60 5.19
N GLU A 79 4.67 -1.28 6.49
CA GLU A 79 3.54 -0.90 7.32
C GLU A 79 2.82 0.29 6.69
N SER A 80 1.49 0.25 6.70
CA SER A 80 0.58 1.36 7.02
C SER A 80 -0.76 1.13 6.33
N VAL A 81 -1.73 0.54 7.05
CA VAL A 81 -3.12 1.03 7.06
C VAL A 81 -3.71 0.65 8.42
N SER A 82 -3.76 1.56 9.39
CA SER A 82 -4.16 1.38 10.81
C SER A 82 -3.18 0.54 11.67
N SER A 83 -3.04 0.86 12.95
CA SER A 83 -2.04 0.28 13.88
C SER A 83 -2.09 -1.24 14.01
N ASP A 84 -3.16 -1.88 13.52
CA ASP A 84 -3.43 -3.29 13.74
C ASP A 84 -3.41 -4.13 12.44
N LEU A 85 -3.22 -3.53 11.25
CA LEU A 85 -3.18 -4.29 9.97
C LEU A 85 -1.81 -4.24 9.30
N LEU A 86 -1.32 -5.42 8.94
CA LEU A 86 0.01 -5.69 8.40
C LEU A 86 -0.12 -6.39 7.04
N ARG A 87 0.40 -5.77 5.99
CA ARG A 87 0.46 -6.38 4.65
C ARG A 87 1.82 -7.04 4.42
N ILE A 88 1.83 -8.31 4.03
CA ILE A 88 3.04 -9.09 3.74
C ILE A 88 2.90 -9.73 2.36
N GLU A 89 3.98 -9.73 1.57
CA GLU A 89 4.07 -10.50 0.33
C GLU A 89 4.75 -11.84 0.62
N ALA A 90 4.12 -12.94 0.19
CA ALA A 90 4.68 -14.27 0.31
C ALA A 90 5.85 -14.46 -0.66
N ARG A 91 7.04 -14.79 -0.11
CA ARG A 91 8.24 -15.08 -0.89
C ARG A 91 9.03 -16.25 -0.31
N GLY A 92 9.53 -17.11 -1.19
CA GLY A 92 10.38 -18.26 -0.83
C GLY A 92 9.64 -19.42 -0.14
N GLU A 93 10.42 -20.30 0.51
CA GLU A 93 9.98 -21.60 1.04
C GLU A 93 9.38 -21.56 2.46
N LEU A 94 9.26 -20.37 3.08
CA LEU A 94 8.85 -20.21 4.49
C LEU A 94 7.32 -20.10 4.69
N MET A 95 6.54 -20.55 3.71
CA MET A 95 5.08 -20.54 3.73
C MET A 95 4.53 -21.95 3.64
N THR A 96 3.38 -22.22 4.27
CA THR A 96 2.62 -23.45 4.01
C THR A 96 2.20 -23.50 2.53
N PRO A 97 2.78 -24.40 1.73
CA PRO A 97 2.65 -24.39 0.26
C PRO A 97 1.26 -24.80 -0.23
N ASP A 98 0.43 -25.38 0.64
CA ASP A 98 -0.87 -25.93 0.25
C ASP A 98 -1.92 -24.85 -0.11
N SER A 99 -1.70 -23.59 0.27
CA SER A 99 -2.71 -22.52 0.06
C SER A 99 -2.14 -21.14 -0.29
N ILE A 100 -0.85 -20.91 -0.08
CA ILE A 100 -0.21 -19.60 -0.29
C ILE A 100 0.90 -19.78 -1.32
N MET A 101 0.79 -19.11 -2.46
CA MET A 101 1.81 -19.15 -3.51
C MET A 101 2.80 -17.98 -3.36
N GLU A 102 3.98 -18.14 -3.95
CA GLU A 102 4.92 -17.04 -4.08
C GLU A 102 4.30 -15.90 -4.92
N GLY A 103 4.39 -14.67 -4.41
CA GLY A 103 3.77 -13.50 -5.00
C GLY A 103 2.35 -13.20 -4.51
N ASP A 104 1.77 -14.04 -3.65
CA ASP A 104 0.51 -13.72 -2.98
C ASP A 104 0.73 -12.64 -1.91
N ALA A 105 -0.18 -11.67 -1.86
CA ALA A 105 -0.21 -10.67 -0.81
C ALA A 105 -1.18 -11.09 0.29
N LEU A 106 -0.75 -10.97 1.53
CA LEU A 106 -1.47 -11.38 2.73
C LEU A 106 -1.72 -10.16 3.58
N LEU A 107 -2.96 -10.03 4.04
CA LEU A 107 -3.35 -9.03 5.02
C LEU A 107 -3.51 -9.71 6.37
N ILE A 108 -2.79 -9.19 7.36
CA ILE A 108 -2.68 -9.76 8.69
C ILE A 108 -3.21 -8.75 9.69
N ASP A 109 -4.11 -9.19 10.55
CA ASP A 109 -4.58 -8.44 11.71
C ASP A 109 -3.76 -8.85 12.94
N THR A 110 -3.06 -7.91 13.55
CA THR A 110 -2.26 -8.13 14.76
C THR A 110 -3.08 -8.01 16.05
N ALA A 111 -4.28 -7.44 16.00
CA ALA A 111 -5.20 -7.33 17.13
C ALA A 111 -6.25 -8.46 17.17
N GLY A 112 -6.49 -9.11 16.03
CA GLY A 112 -7.43 -10.21 15.89
C GLY A 112 -7.08 -11.44 16.74
N LEU A 113 -8.10 -12.03 17.37
CA LEU A 113 -7.98 -13.33 18.04
C LEU A 113 -8.10 -14.44 16.98
N PRO A 114 -7.17 -15.42 16.93
CA PRO A 114 -7.25 -16.51 15.97
C PRO A 114 -8.41 -17.46 16.29
N GLU A 115 -9.13 -17.92 15.26
CA GLU A 115 -10.09 -19.01 15.37
C GLU A 115 -9.51 -20.33 14.84
N LYS A 116 -10.15 -21.44 15.22
CA LYS A 116 -9.72 -22.79 14.82
C LYS A 116 -9.83 -22.94 13.31
N GLY A 117 -8.67 -23.01 12.65
CA GLY A 117 -8.58 -23.18 11.19
C GLY A 117 -7.93 -22.00 10.48
N ASP A 118 -7.77 -20.86 11.17
CA ASP A 118 -7.16 -19.66 10.62
C ASP A 118 -5.67 -19.82 10.40
N TYR A 119 -5.12 -18.99 9.50
CA TYR A 119 -3.69 -18.89 9.30
C TYR A 119 -3.14 -17.81 10.22
N ILE A 120 -2.10 -18.17 10.98
CA ILE A 120 -1.41 -17.24 11.87
C ILE A 120 0.00 -16.98 11.39
N LEU A 121 0.45 -15.76 11.65
CA LEU A 121 1.83 -15.37 11.54
C LEU A 121 2.56 -15.78 12.83
N LYS A 122 3.48 -16.72 12.73
CA LYS A 122 4.37 -17.13 13.82
C LYS A 122 5.78 -16.64 13.52
N GLY A 123 6.30 -15.74 14.37
CA GLY A 123 7.69 -15.32 14.27
C GLY A 123 7.95 -13.86 14.63
N ASN A 124 9.12 -13.61 15.20
CA ASN A 124 9.63 -12.26 15.42
C ASN A 124 10.18 -11.65 14.12
N ASN A 125 10.37 -10.33 14.10
CA ASN A 125 10.75 -9.47 12.97
C ASN A 125 11.78 -10.00 11.94
N LYS A 126 12.57 -11.02 12.27
CA LYS A 126 13.59 -11.63 11.40
C LYS A 126 13.17 -12.94 10.72
N ARG A 127 12.19 -13.69 11.23
CA ARG A 127 11.73 -14.97 10.66
C ARG A 127 10.23 -15.11 10.86
N ARG A 128 9.46 -14.67 9.86
CA ARG A 128 8.01 -14.77 9.84
C ARG A 128 7.62 -16.04 9.07
N ILE A 129 6.90 -16.94 9.74
CA ILE A 129 6.41 -18.19 9.18
C ILE A 129 4.89 -18.14 9.27
N ILE A 130 4.21 -18.51 8.19
CA ILE A 130 2.76 -18.60 8.18
C ILE A 130 2.38 -20.06 8.31
N LYS A 131 1.51 -20.35 9.27
CA LYS A 131 1.02 -21.70 9.51
C LYS A 131 -0.44 -21.66 9.94
N ARG A 132 -1.13 -22.79 9.80
CA ARG A 132 -2.46 -22.95 10.38
C ARG A 132 -2.37 -22.91 11.92
N TRP A 133 -3.32 -22.23 12.55
CA TRP A 133 -3.37 -22.09 13.99
C TRP A 133 -3.80 -23.38 14.66
N GLU A 134 -3.09 -23.72 15.74
CA GLU A 134 -3.37 -24.84 16.62
C GLU A 134 -3.52 -24.34 18.06
N LEU A 135 -4.34 -25.04 18.85
CA LEU A 135 -4.66 -24.68 20.23
C LEU A 135 -3.37 -24.67 21.07
N GLY A 136 -2.88 -23.47 21.42
CA GLY A 136 -1.68 -23.27 22.23
C GLY A 136 -0.57 -22.45 21.57
N ASP A 137 -0.69 -22.11 20.28
CA ASP A 137 0.24 -21.18 19.65
C ASP A 137 -0.03 -19.72 20.04
N LYS A 138 1.05 -18.97 20.28
CA LYS A 138 1.02 -17.51 20.39
C LYS A 138 1.18 -16.88 19.00
N PRO A 139 0.10 -16.45 18.34
CA PRO A 139 0.21 -15.76 17.06
C PRO A 139 0.81 -14.37 17.26
N ALA A 140 1.58 -13.90 16.28
CA ALA A 140 1.90 -12.48 16.14
C ALA A 140 0.80 -11.71 15.37
N GLY A 141 -0.09 -12.44 14.69
CA GLY A 141 -1.25 -11.91 13.98
C GLY A 141 -1.97 -13.00 13.20
N VAL A 142 -3.18 -12.70 12.75
CA VAL A 142 -4.10 -13.58 12.02
C VAL A 142 -4.23 -13.10 10.59
N VAL A 143 -4.07 -13.99 9.61
CA VAL A 143 -4.28 -13.66 8.20
C VAL A 143 -5.78 -13.54 7.94
N ILE A 144 -6.25 -12.34 7.65
CA ILE A 144 -7.66 -12.05 7.37
C ILE A 144 -7.98 -12.09 5.88
N GLN A 145 -6.98 -11.86 5.01
CA GLN A 145 -7.21 -11.82 3.57
C GLN A 145 -5.99 -12.31 2.80
N LEU A 146 -6.25 -13.15 1.80
CA LEU A 146 -5.28 -13.54 0.79
C LEU A 146 -5.67 -12.89 -0.55
N ILE A 147 -4.77 -12.07 -1.06
CA ILE A 147 -4.89 -11.39 -2.35
C ILE A 147 -3.92 -12.09 -3.29
N ARG A 148 -4.45 -12.87 -4.22
CA ARG A 148 -3.62 -13.53 -5.22
C ARG A 148 -2.97 -12.49 -6.13
N GLY A 149 -1.64 -12.53 -6.18
CA GLY A 149 -0.89 -11.69 -7.11
C GLY A 149 -1.11 -12.14 -8.56
N PRO A 150 -0.85 -11.28 -9.56
CA PRO A 150 -0.95 -11.63 -10.99
C PRO A 150 0.08 -12.70 -11.45
N ALA A 151 0.79 -13.35 -10.53
CA ALA A 151 1.79 -14.40 -10.78
C ALA A 151 1.19 -15.76 -11.22
N GLY A 152 -0.05 -15.75 -11.75
CA GLY A 152 -0.69 -16.90 -12.37
C GLY A 152 -0.51 -17.00 -13.89
N LEU A 153 0.01 -15.97 -14.57
CA LEU A 153 0.35 -16.08 -16.00
C LEU A 153 1.76 -16.67 -16.17
N ARG A 154 1.89 -17.97 -15.92
CA ARG A 154 2.94 -18.76 -16.58
C ARG A 154 2.75 -18.57 -18.09
N ARG A 155 3.64 -17.80 -18.73
CA ARG A 155 3.86 -17.95 -20.16
C ARG A 155 4.43 -19.36 -20.35
N MET A 156 3.63 -20.22 -20.98
CA MET A 156 4.11 -21.46 -21.62
C MET A 156 5.15 -21.12 -22.69
#